data_AF-A0A2V8IE23-F1
#
_entry.id   AF-A0A2V8IE23-F1
#
_cell.length_a   1.000
_cell.length_b   1.000
_cell.length_c   1.000
_cell.angle_alpha   90.00
_cell.angle_beta   90.00
_cell.angle_gamma   90.00
#
_symmetry.space_group_name_H-M   'P 1'
#
loop_
_entity.id
_entity.type
_entity.pdbx_description
1 polymer ?
#
loop_
_entity_poly.entity_id
_entity_poly.type
_entity_poly.pdbx_seq_one_letter_code
_entity_poly.pdbx_strand_id
1 'polypeptide(L)'
;MTGAGHPDDGKPGPRPVYSPDYYGGFVLDPDGNSAEAVHHGRAREGDNRIDHLWIRVADLEASKRFYETVGPFGGFVLAGEWPERRHFRGENRSFSVIRDDRPPTENLHIAFPAADNATVDEFHRALVAAGYRDNGAPGERGYHPGYYGAFVLDPDANNVEVVCHNR
;
A
#
# COMPACT_ATOMS: atom_id res chain seq x y z
N MET A 1 -14.50 -4.96 21.64
CA MET A 1 -13.19 -5.22 22.26
C MET A 1 -12.88 -6.68 22.09
N THR A 2 -11.75 -7.00 21.46
CA THR A 2 -11.23 -8.36 21.35
C THR A 2 -10.72 -8.86 22.71
N GLY A 3 -10.44 -10.16 22.84
CA GLY A 3 -9.80 -10.72 24.04
C GLY A 3 -8.43 -10.12 24.36
N ALA A 4 -7.81 -9.42 23.40
CA ALA A 4 -6.53 -8.71 23.54
C ALA A 4 -6.69 -7.20 23.85
N GLY A 5 -7.91 -6.70 24.03
CA GLY A 5 -8.15 -5.30 24.40
C GLY A 5 -8.13 -4.29 23.24
N HIS A 6 -8.16 -4.75 21.98
CA HIS A 6 -8.26 -3.87 20.82
C HIS A 6 -9.72 -3.67 20.37
N PRO A 7 -10.07 -2.52 19.76
CA PRO A 7 -11.38 -2.33 19.14
C PRO A 7 -11.64 -3.39 18.06
N ASP A 8 -12.89 -3.86 18.02
CA ASP A 8 -13.35 -4.81 17.00
C ASP A 8 -13.79 -4.01 15.77
N ASP A 9 -13.18 -4.27 14.62
CA ASP A 9 -13.50 -3.64 13.31
C ASP A 9 -14.31 -4.62 12.42
N GLY A 10 -14.68 -5.79 12.96
CA GLY A 10 -15.43 -6.82 12.27
C GLY A 10 -15.06 -8.22 12.73
N LYS A 11 -15.97 -8.89 13.44
CA LYS A 11 -15.77 -10.27 13.90
C LYS A 11 -15.44 -11.23 12.76
N PRO A 12 -14.61 -12.26 12.99
CA PRO A 12 -14.36 -13.32 12.03
C PRO A 12 -15.65 -13.89 11.43
N GLY A 13 -15.76 -13.90 10.10
CA GLY A 13 -16.91 -14.47 9.41
C GLY A 13 -16.85 -14.31 7.88
N PRO A 14 -17.80 -14.92 7.15
CA PRO A 14 -17.91 -14.76 5.70
C PRO A 14 -18.11 -13.28 5.29
N ARG A 15 -17.53 -12.89 4.16
CA ARG A 15 -17.66 -11.55 3.53
C ARG A 15 -17.95 -11.67 2.02
N PRO A 16 -19.13 -12.18 1.61
CA PRO A 16 -19.46 -12.44 0.21
C PRO A 16 -19.47 -11.19 -0.68
N VAL A 17 -19.47 -10.00 -0.07
CA VAL A 17 -19.33 -8.71 -0.75
C VAL A 17 -17.96 -8.54 -1.44
N TYR A 18 -16.92 -9.23 -0.96
CA TYR A 18 -15.58 -9.17 -1.56
C TYR A 18 -15.34 -10.29 -2.57
N SER A 19 -15.70 -11.53 -2.20
CA SER A 19 -15.80 -12.68 -3.11
C SER A 19 -16.59 -13.81 -2.43
N PRO A 20 -17.12 -14.80 -3.18
CA PRO A 20 -17.92 -15.89 -2.61
C PRO A 20 -17.25 -16.64 -1.46
N ASP A 21 -15.92 -16.82 -1.54
CA ASP A 21 -15.13 -17.62 -0.60
C ASP A 21 -14.36 -16.76 0.41
N TYR A 22 -14.66 -15.47 0.52
CA TYR A 22 -13.95 -14.56 1.41
C TYR A 22 -14.36 -14.78 2.87
N TYR A 23 -13.39 -15.05 3.75
CA TYR A 23 -13.55 -15.10 5.19
C TYR A 23 -12.51 -14.20 5.86
N GLY A 24 -12.93 -13.31 6.75
CA GLY A 24 -12.01 -12.35 7.38
C GLY A 24 -12.44 -11.91 8.77
N GLY A 25 -11.46 -11.53 9.58
CA GLY A 25 -11.64 -10.86 10.88
C GLY A 25 -10.72 -9.65 10.98
N PHE A 26 -11.21 -8.57 11.61
CA PHE A 26 -10.63 -7.24 11.55
C PHE A 26 -10.45 -6.68 12.97
N VAL A 27 -9.28 -6.08 13.22
CA VAL A 27 -8.99 -5.39 14.49
C VAL A 27 -8.38 -4.03 14.20
N LEU A 28 -8.67 -3.03 15.03
CA LEU A 28 -7.96 -1.76 14.96
C LEU A 28 -6.71 -1.78 15.85
N ASP A 29 -5.60 -1.28 15.33
CA ASP A 29 -4.47 -0.87 16.15
C ASP A 29 -4.83 0.41 16.97
N PRO A 30 -3.99 0.82 17.92
CA PRO A 30 -4.25 2.02 18.73
C PRO A 30 -4.40 3.33 17.94
N ASP A 31 -3.86 3.38 16.72
CA ASP A 31 -3.88 4.54 15.83
C ASP A 31 -5.05 4.49 14.83
N GLY A 32 -5.88 3.44 14.90
CA GLY A 32 -7.06 3.25 14.07
C GLY A 32 -6.78 2.58 12.72
N ASN A 33 -5.58 2.04 12.47
CA ASN A 33 -5.33 1.23 11.29
C ASN A 33 -5.96 -0.15 11.46
N SER A 34 -6.52 -0.69 10.38
CA SER A 34 -7.15 -2.01 10.40
C SER A 34 -6.11 -3.08 10.06
N ALA A 35 -6.00 -4.10 10.90
CA ALA A 35 -5.28 -5.32 10.60
C ALA A 35 -6.29 -6.44 10.35
N GLU A 36 -6.16 -7.10 9.20
CA GLU A 36 -7.10 -8.13 8.76
C GLU A 36 -6.41 -9.49 8.61
N ALA A 37 -6.99 -10.52 9.23
CA ALA A 37 -6.63 -11.90 8.97
C ALA A 37 -7.65 -12.50 8.00
N VAL A 38 -7.19 -12.89 6.80
CA VAL A 38 -8.06 -13.30 5.68
C VAL A 38 -7.77 -14.70 5.18
N HIS A 39 -8.83 -15.34 4.69
CA HIS A 39 -8.76 -16.54 3.87
C HIS A 39 -9.65 -16.34 2.64
N HIS A 40 -9.06 -16.48 1.47
CA HIS A 40 -9.74 -16.72 0.21
C HIS A 40 -9.19 -18.04 -0.33
N GLY A 41 -10.03 -18.89 -0.92
CA GLY A 41 -9.80 -20.33 -1.13
C GLY A 41 -8.53 -20.77 -1.90
N ARG A 42 -7.62 -19.87 -2.27
CA ARG A 42 -6.30 -20.16 -2.83
C ARG A 42 -5.22 -19.29 -2.15
N ALA A 43 -4.27 -19.91 -1.46
CA ALA A 43 -3.07 -19.20 -1.01
C ALA A 43 -2.31 -18.66 -2.22
N ARG A 44 -1.88 -17.39 -2.18
CA ARG A 44 -0.98 -16.85 -3.21
C ARG A 44 0.40 -17.51 -3.03
N GLU A 45 1.01 -17.96 -4.13
CA GLU A 45 2.35 -18.55 -4.09
C GLU A 45 3.39 -17.45 -3.81
N GLY A 46 4.25 -17.67 -2.81
CA GLY A 46 5.28 -16.71 -2.36
C GLY A 46 5.48 -16.69 -0.84
N ASP A 47 6.51 -15.97 -0.40
CA ASP A 47 6.89 -15.72 1.00
C ASP A 47 6.12 -14.55 1.67
N ASN A 48 5.27 -13.86 0.91
CA ASN A 48 4.60 -12.64 1.36
C ASN A 48 3.33 -12.89 2.19
N ARG A 49 3.43 -12.61 3.50
CA ARG A 49 2.35 -12.77 4.49
C ARG A 49 1.32 -11.63 4.49
N ILE A 50 1.54 -10.56 3.73
CA ILE A 50 0.59 -9.45 3.59
C ILE A 50 -0.26 -9.72 2.33
N ASP A 51 -1.54 -10.03 2.53
CA ASP A 51 -2.45 -10.33 1.41
C ASP A 51 -2.92 -9.05 0.70
N HIS A 52 -3.34 -8.05 1.46
CA HIS A 52 -3.66 -6.73 0.97
C HIS A 52 -3.59 -5.67 2.10
N LEU A 53 -3.48 -4.41 1.70
CA LEU A 53 -3.44 -3.25 2.59
C LEU A 53 -4.56 -2.27 2.24
N TRP A 54 -5.23 -1.70 3.25
CA TRP A 54 -6.09 -0.54 3.09
C TRP A 54 -5.43 0.69 3.72
N ILE A 55 -5.36 1.77 2.95
CA ILE A 55 -4.78 3.04 3.36
C ILE A 55 -5.91 4.07 3.37
N ARG A 56 -6.17 4.70 4.51
CA ARG A 56 -7.16 5.78 4.57
C ARG A 56 -6.55 7.07 4.07
N VAL A 57 -7.27 7.75 3.18
CA VAL A 57 -6.80 8.96 2.50
C VAL A 57 -7.83 10.08 2.60
N ALA A 58 -7.39 11.33 2.66
CA ALA A 58 -8.29 12.48 2.72
C ALA A 58 -9.05 12.69 1.38
N ASP A 59 -8.38 12.41 0.26
CA ASP A 59 -8.90 12.59 -1.10
C ASP A 59 -8.55 11.37 -1.97
N LEU A 60 -9.60 10.62 -2.37
CA LEU A 60 -9.47 9.43 -3.21
C LEU A 60 -8.91 9.74 -4.60
N GLU A 61 -9.26 10.88 -5.19
CA GLU A 61 -8.84 11.24 -6.54
C GLU A 61 -7.42 11.76 -6.57
N ALA A 62 -7.01 12.52 -5.54
CA ALA A 62 -5.61 12.89 -5.36
C ALA A 62 -4.73 11.65 -5.18
N SER A 63 -5.16 10.73 -4.30
CA SER A 63 -4.44 9.48 -4.05
C SER A 63 -4.43 8.57 -5.27
N LYS A 64 -5.55 8.49 -6.01
CA LYS A 64 -5.62 7.75 -7.28
C LYS A 64 -4.54 8.23 -8.24
N ARG A 65 -4.50 9.53 -8.53
CA ARG A 65 -3.51 10.11 -9.46
C ARG A 65 -2.08 9.84 -9.00
N PHE A 66 -1.83 9.94 -7.69
CA PHE A 66 -0.53 9.62 -7.11
C PHE A 66 -0.15 8.16 -7.38
N TYR A 67 -0.97 7.20 -6.94
CA TYR A 67 -0.66 5.78 -7.08
C TYR A 67 -0.69 5.29 -8.54
N GLU A 68 -1.48 5.89 -9.44
CA GLU A 68 -1.38 5.66 -10.88
C GLU A 68 -0.04 6.12 -11.46
N THR A 69 0.56 7.19 -10.92
CA THR A 69 1.90 7.65 -11.31
C THR A 69 2.99 6.71 -10.78
N VAL A 70 2.80 6.11 -9.60
CA VAL A 70 3.73 5.12 -9.02
C VAL A 70 3.65 3.76 -9.74
N GLY A 71 2.46 3.36 -10.18
CA GLY A 71 2.15 2.02 -10.71
C GLY A 71 3.15 1.45 -11.72
N PRO A 72 3.59 2.19 -12.75
CA PRO A 72 4.58 1.73 -13.73
C PRO A 72 5.91 1.25 -13.11
N PHE A 73 6.29 1.81 -11.96
CA PHE A 73 7.55 1.50 -11.27
C PHE A 73 7.35 0.49 -10.14
N GLY A 74 6.21 0.57 -9.44
CA GLY A 74 5.88 -0.33 -8.34
C GLY A 74 5.27 -1.68 -8.76
N GLY A 75 5.02 -1.87 -10.07
CA GLY A 75 4.52 -3.13 -10.63
C GLY A 75 3.05 -3.40 -10.30
N PHE A 76 2.21 -2.36 -10.33
CA PHE A 76 0.78 -2.48 -10.09
C PHE A 76 -0.03 -1.52 -10.97
N VAL A 77 -1.33 -1.81 -11.12
CA VAL A 77 -2.27 -0.99 -11.90
C VAL A 77 -3.56 -0.74 -11.12
N LEU A 78 -4.29 0.31 -11.45
CA LEU A 78 -5.66 0.48 -10.99
C LEU A 78 -6.54 -0.65 -11.56
N ALA A 79 -7.19 -1.39 -10.68
CA ALA A 79 -7.96 -2.59 -11.01
C ALA A 79 -9.44 -2.49 -10.64
N GLY A 80 -9.86 -1.45 -9.92
CA GLY A 80 -11.27 -1.19 -9.64
C GLY A 80 -11.53 0.10 -8.88
N GLU A 81 -12.72 0.65 -9.10
CA GLU A 81 -13.19 1.90 -8.49
C GLU A 81 -14.59 1.70 -7.92
N TRP A 82 -14.77 2.13 -6.67
CA TRP A 82 -16.05 2.15 -5.95
C TRP A 82 -16.19 3.51 -5.26
N PRO A 83 -17.40 3.94 -4.83
CA PRO A 83 -17.59 5.28 -4.26
C PRO A 83 -16.54 5.71 -3.21
N GLU A 84 -16.14 4.78 -2.35
CA GLU A 84 -15.24 5.02 -1.22
C GLU A 84 -13.87 4.32 -1.35
N ARG A 85 -13.56 3.74 -2.52
CA ARG A 85 -12.36 2.91 -2.70
C ARG A 85 -11.75 3.00 -4.09
N ARG A 86 -10.42 3.03 -4.17
CA ARG A 86 -9.64 2.76 -5.39
C ARG A 86 -8.73 1.58 -5.11
N HIS A 87 -8.82 0.54 -5.93
CA HIS A 87 -8.10 -0.73 -5.74
C HIS A 87 -6.97 -0.88 -6.74
N PHE A 88 -5.76 -1.10 -6.24
CA PHE A 88 -4.57 -1.31 -7.03
C PHE A 88 -4.12 -2.77 -6.92
N ARG A 89 -3.78 -3.38 -8.05
CA ARG A 89 -3.41 -4.79 -8.15
C ARG A 89 -2.09 -4.94 -8.89
N GLY A 90 -1.14 -5.61 -8.25
CA GLY A 90 0.03 -6.22 -8.88
C GLY A 90 -0.21 -7.71 -9.14
N GLU A 91 0.84 -8.44 -9.51
CA GLU A 91 0.73 -9.87 -9.86
C GLU A 91 0.14 -10.72 -8.72
N ASN A 92 0.75 -10.65 -7.53
CA ASN A 92 0.38 -11.45 -6.35
C ASN A 92 0.03 -10.62 -5.11
N ARG A 93 -0.11 -9.29 -5.25
CA ARG A 93 -0.40 -8.37 -4.15
C ARG A 93 -1.38 -7.30 -4.58
N SER A 94 -2.09 -6.72 -3.62
CA SER A 94 -2.97 -5.59 -3.86
C SER A 94 -2.99 -4.65 -2.67
N PHE A 95 -3.36 -3.42 -2.91
CA PHE A 95 -3.71 -2.47 -1.85
C PHE A 95 -4.86 -1.62 -2.33
N SER A 96 -5.51 -0.93 -1.40
CA SER A 96 -6.57 0.01 -1.74
C SER A 96 -6.37 1.28 -0.95
N VAL A 97 -6.65 2.42 -1.60
CA VAL A 97 -6.92 3.66 -0.87
C VAL A 97 -8.41 3.74 -0.63
N ILE A 98 -8.80 4.06 0.60
CA ILE A 98 -10.19 4.14 1.05
C ILE A 98 -10.46 5.50 1.70
N ARG A 99 -11.70 5.94 1.65
CA ARG A 99 -12.15 7.15 2.34
C ARG A 99 -13.48 6.87 3.03
N ASP A 100 -13.49 7.02 4.35
CA ASP A 100 -14.66 6.95 5.21
C ASP A 100 -14.60 8.07 6.27
N ASP A 101 -15.42 8.00 7.32
CA ASP A 101 -15.50 9.02 8.38
C ASP A 101 -14.32 8.97 9.38
N ARG A 102 -13.35 8.07 9.20
CA ARG A 102 -12.18 7.95 10.07
C ARG A 102 -11.01 8.81 9.57
N PRO A 103 -10.06 9.18 10.44
CA PRO A 103 -8.88 9.94 10.03
C PRO A 103 -8.05 9.21 8.95
N PRO A 104 -7.34 9.96 8.09
CA PRO A 104 -6.34 9.39 7.19
C PRO A 104 -5.29 8.57 7.94
N THR A 105 -4.70 7.59 7.25
CA THR A 105 -3.53 6.87 7.75
C THR A 105 -2.35 7.83 7.77
N GLU A 106 -1.65 7.90 8.91
CA GLU A 106 -0.48 8.73 9.11
C GLU A 106 0.76 7.87 9.39
N ASN A 107 1.95 8.40 9.07
CA ASN A 107 3.25 7.78 9.34
C ASN A 107 3.46 6.41 8.67
N LEU A 108 2.68 6.09 7.64
CA LEU A 108 2.90 4.89 6.84
C LEU A 108 4.18 5.05 6.02
N HIS A 109 5.00 4.00 6.04
CA HIS A 109 6.04 3.78 5.06
C HIS A 109 5.73 2.53 4.27
N ILE A 110 5.68 2.64 2.95
CA ILE A 110 5.43 1.53 2.03
C ILE A 110 6.48 1.54 0.92
N ALA A 111 7.09 0.37 0.68
CA ALA A 111 8.10 0.19 -0.34
C ALA A 111 7.63 -0.81 -1.40
N PHE A 112 7.89 -0.48 -2.67
CA PHE A 112 7.66 -1.36 -3.81
C PHE A 112 9.00 -1.81 -4.42
N PRO A 113 9.17 -3.11 -4.72
CA PRO A 113 10.42 -3.59 -5.30
C PRO A 113 10.53 -3.20 -6.78
N ALA A 114 11.73 -2.79 -7.18
CA ALA A 114 12.15 -2.53 -8.55
C ALA A 114 13.22 -3.53 -9.00
N ALA A 115 13.27 -3.78 -10.31
CA ALA A 115 14.22 -4.72 -10.91
C ALA A 115 15.66 -4.17 -10.99
N ASP A 116 15.81 -2.85 -11.04
CA ASP A 116 17.10 -2.18 -11.19
C ASP A 116 17.08 -0.73 -10.64
N ASN A 117 18.26 -0.12 -10.55
CA ASN A 117 18.42 1.27 -10.12
C ASN A 117 17.82 2.27 -11.10
N ALA A 118 17.78 1.96 -12.39
CA ALA A 118 17.24 2.87 -13.40
C ALA A 118 15.73 3.10 -13.20
N THR A 119 15.00 2.05 -12.81
CA THR A 119 13.59 2.12 -12.42
C THR A 119 13.38 3.01 -11.19
N VAL A 120 14.28 2.93 -10.19
CA VAL A 120 14.25 3.79 -9.00
C VAL A 120 14.50 5.26 -9.36
N ASP A 121 15.47 5.51 -10.25
CA ASP A 121 15.78 6.86 -10.74
C ASP A 121 14.60 7.47 -11.52
N GLU A 122 13.96 6.66 -12.39
CA GLU A 122 12.83 7.10 -13.19
C GLU A 122 11.58 7.36 -12.34
N PHE A 123 11.31 6.51 -11.35
CA PHE A 123 10.26 6.72 -10.36
C PHE A 123 10.38 8.10 -9.71
N HIS A 124 11.55 8.41 -9.14
CA HIS A 124 11.75 9.68 -8.45
C HIS A 124 11.56 10.87 -9.39
N ARG A 125 12.20 10.81 -10.56
CA ARG A 125 12.10 11.86 -11.58
C ARG A 125 10.66 12.09 -12.02
N ALA A 126 9.89 11.04 -12.28
CA ALA A 126 8.52 11.14 -12.73
C ALA A 126 7.61 11.76 -11.66
N LEU A 127 7.72 11.32 -10.41
CA LEU A 127 6.88 11.80 -9.32
C LEU A 127 7.21 13.25 -8.94
N VAL A 128 8.49 13.62 -8.87
CA VAL A 128 8.90 15.02 -8.63
C VAL A 128 8.46 15.93 -9.78
N ALA A 129 8.60 15.49 -11.04
CA ALA A 129 8.14 16.26 -12.20
C ALA A 129 6.60 16.43 -12.22
N ALA A 130 5.85 15.47 -11.69
CA ALA A 130 4.40 15.56 -11.50
C ALA A 130 3.99 16.46 -10.32
N GLY A 131 4.96 17.01 -9.57
CA GLY A 131 4.73 17.95 -8.46
C GLY A 131 4.55 17.32 -7.09
N TYR A 132 4.81 16.01 -6.94
CA TYR A 132 4.81 15.35 -5.64
C TYR A 132 6.07 15.70 -4.85
N ARG A 133 5.96 15.70 -3.51
CA ARG A 133 7.05 16.16 -2.64
C ARG A 133 8.15 15.11 -2.56
N ASP A 134 9.37 15.52 -2.88
CA ASP A 134 10.58 14.73 -2.63
C ASP A 134 10.74 14.42 -1.14
N ASN A 135 11.07 13.18 -0.81
CA ASN A 135 11.41 12.74 0.55
C ASN A 135 12.75 11.99 0.61
N GLY A 136 13.51 11.98 -0.49
CA GLY A 136 14.80 11.32 -0.59
C GLY A 136 15.13 10.95 -2.03
N ALA A 137 16.08 11.66 -2.62
CA ALA A 137 16.60 11.38 -3.96
C ALA A 137 17.17 9.94 -4.10
N PRO A 138 17.20 9.37 -5.31
CA PRO A 138 17.75 8.04 -5.55
C PRO A 138 19.18 7.89 -5.02
N GLY A 139 19.47 6.75 -4.39
CA GLY A 139 20.82 6.45 -3.92
C GLY A 139 20.91 5.19 -3.06
N GLU A 140 22.13 4.74 -2.79
CA GLU A 140 22.39 3.64 -1.87
C GLU A 140 22.07 4.07 -0.43
N ARG A 141 21.48 3.16 0.36
CA ARG A 141 21.12 3.37 1.77
C ARG A 141 21.96 2.46 2.65
N GLY A 142 22.33 2.96 3.83
CA GLY A 142 23.18 2.24 4.79
C GLY A 142 22.50 1.08 5.54
N TYR A 143 21.46 0.45 4.97
CA TYR A 143 20.76 -0.67 5.59
C TYR A 143 21.46 -2.00 5.32
N HIS A 144 21.81 -2.25 4.05
CA HIS A 144 22.71 -3.32 3.63
C HIS A 144 23.31 -2.98 2.26
N PRO A 145 24.43 -3.60 1.85
CA PRO A 145 25.01 -3.39 0.53
C PRO A 145 23.98 -3.61 -0.57
N GLY A 146 23.95 -2.73 -1.58
CA GLY A 146 23.06 -2.88 -2.72
C GLY A 146 21.62 -2.42 -2.51
N TYR A 147 21.22 -1.98 -1.30
CA TYR A 147 19.93 -1.33 -1.05
C TYR A 147 19.93 0.06 -1.69
N TYR A 148 19.31 0.21 -2.86
CA TYR A 148 19.21 1.46 -3.60
C TYR A 148 17.75 1.88 -3.68
N GLY A 149 17.40 3.06 -3.14
CA GLY A 149 16.01 3.49 -3.02
C GLY A 149 15.81 4.97 -3.25
N ALA A 150 14.57 5.35 -3.56
CA ALA A 150 14.11 6.73 -3.66
C ALA A 150 12.73 6.87 -3.04
N PHE A 151 12.41 8.08 -2.56
CA PHE A 151 11.27 8.32 -1.68
C PHE A 151 10.52 9.58 -2.13
N VAL A 152 9.20 9.49 -2.18
CA VAL A 152 8.31 10.66 -2.31
C VAL A 152 7.19 10.57 -1.27
N LEU A 153 6.60 11.71 -0.94
CA LEU A 153 5.39 11.72 -0.11
C LEU A 153 4.14 11.60 -0.96
N ASP A 154 3.20 10.78 -0.51
CA ASP A 154 1.84 10.79 -1.02
C ASP A 154 1.07 12.06 -0.58
N PRO A 155 -0.16 12.29 -1.08
CA PRO A 155 -0.94 13.47 -0.74
C PRO A 155 -1.24 13.65 0.76
N ASP A 156 -1.25 12.55 1.52
CA ASP A 156 -1.48 12.52 2.97
C ASP A 156 -0.17 12.46 3.77
N ALA A 157 0.98 12.73 3.12
CA ALA A 157 2.33 12.77 3.69
C ALA A 157 2.91 11.41 4.14
N ASN A 158 2.35 10.30 3.66
CA ASN A 158 2.95 8.98 3.87
C ASN A 158 4.17 8.79 2.97
N ASN A 159 5.17 8.04 3.47
CA ASN A 159 6.44 7.84 2.80
C ASN A 159 6.38 6.66 1.82
N VAL A 160 6.46 6.93 0.53
CA VAL A 160 6.39 5.91 -0.53
C VAL A 160 7.75 5.73 -1.17
N GLU A 161 8.24 4.49 -1.15
CA GLU A 161 9.53 4.10 -1.68
C GLU A 161 9.41 3.18 -2.89
N VAL A 162 10.32 3.35 -3.84
CA VAL A 162 10.69 2.30 -4.79
C VAL A 162 12.14 1.91 -4.53
N VAL A 163 12.40 0.61 -4.35
CA VAL A 163 13.68 0.07 -3.88
C VAL A 163 14.18 -1.08 -4.76
N CYS A 164 15.48 -1.11 -5.00
CA CYS A 164 16.17 -2.22 -5.64
C CYS A 164 17.24 -2.80 -4.69
N HIS A 165 17.32 -4.13 -4.60
CA HIS A 165 18.31 -4.85 -3.79
C HIS A 165 19.33 -5.52 -4.73
N ASN A 166 20.42 -4.82 -5.01
CA ASN A 166 21.36 -5.20 -6.08
C ASN A 166 22.45 -6.20 -5.66
N ARG A 167 22.67 -6.43 -4.36
CA ARG A 167 23.82 -7.17 -3.82
C ARG A 167 23.48 -7.81 -2.48
#